data_AF-A0A286TZZ9-F1
#
_entry.id   AF-A0A286TZZ9-F1
#
_cell.length_a   1.000
_cell.length_b   1.000
_cell.length_c   1.000
_cell.angle_alpha   90.00
_cell.angle_beta   90.00
_cell.angle_gamma   90.00
#
_symmetry.space_group_name_H-M   'P 1'
#
loop_
_entity.id
_entity.type
_entity.pdbx_description
1 polymer ?
#
loop_
_entity_poly.entity_id
_entity_poly.type
_entity_poly.pdbx_seq_one_letter_code
_entity_poly.pdbx_strand_id
1 'polypeptide(L)'
;MSHNFDLIIKNGTLVDGTGNARRIADIGVRGDKIVYIGKIIDYHDSEFIDATGCIVAPGFIDIHSHSDFFWLVSPESESKIYDGVTTEICGNCGISAFPLKGQLLENKKKDSANSIWILIGKLLRNFLKEQTTRRVL
;
A
#
# COMPACT_ATOMS: atom_id res chain seq x y z
N MET A 1 4.61 34.48 3.91
CA MET A 1 3.67 33.87 2.96
C MET A 1 2.93 32.80 3.72
N SER A 2 1.60 32.91 3.93
CA SER A 2 0.87 31.78 4.48
C SER A 2 0.80 30.71 3.38
N HIS A 3 1.46 29.60 3.62
CA HIS A 3 1.31 28.43 2.78
C HIS A 3 0.14 27.66 3.38
N ASN A 4 -1.03 27.74 2.74
CA ASN A 4 -2.15 26.91 3.16
C ASN A 4 -1.79 25.44 2.83
N PHE A 5 -1.63 24.61 3.85
CA PHE A 5 -1.32 23.18 3.74
C PHE A 5 -2.55 22.38 4.16
N ASP A 6 -2.80 21.27 3.49
CA ASP A 6 -3.85 20.33 3.91
C ASP A 6 -3.32 19.42 5.02
N LEU A 7 -2.06 18.99 4.90
CA LEU A 7 -1.36 18.16 5.88
C LEU A 7 0.08 18.63 6.06
N ILE A 8 0.57 18.57 7.30
CA ILE A 8 1.96 18.82 7.63
C ILE A 8 2.54 17.65 8.41
N ILE A 9 3.70 17.15 7.98
CA ILE A 9 4.51 16.20 8.76
C ILE A 9 5.62 17.01 9.43
N LYS A 10 5.57 17.18 10.76
CA LYS A 10 6.50 18.04 11.51
C LYS A 10 7.62 17.27 12.19
N ASN A 11 8.76 17.93 12.36
CA ASN A 11 9.91 17.50 13.17
C ASN A 11 10.52 16.15 12.77
N GLY A 12 10.23 15.68 11.55
CA GLY A 12 10.74 14.43 11.04
C GLY A 12 12.22 14.50 10.68
N THR A 13 12.93 13.38 10.81
CA THR A 13 14.24 13.21 10.18
C THR A 13 14.04 12.77 8.73
N LEU A 14 14.16 13.72 7.81
CA LEU A 14 13.97 13.51 6.39
C LEU A 14 15.14 12.72 5.78
N VAL A 15 14.78 11.63 5.09
CA VAL A 15 15.62 10.88 4.15
C VAL A 15 14.92 10.96 2.79
N ASP A 16 15.35 11.86 1.92
CA ASP A 16 14.63 12.23 0.69
C ASP A 16 14.84 11.28 -0.50
N GLY A 17 15.58 10.19 -0.31
CA GLY A 17 15.83 9.18 -1.34
C GLY A 17 16.88 9.56 -2.39
N THR A 18 17.46 10.76 -2.33
CA THR A 18 18.49 11.18 -3.31
C THR A 18 19.90 10.72 -2.94
N GLY A 19 20.07 10.04 -1.80
CA GLY A 19 21.36 9.67 -1.22
C GLY A 19 22.03 10.79 -0.41
N ASN A 20 21.38 11.93 -0.24
CA ASN A 20 21.87 13.01 0.62
C ASN A 20 21.84 12.63 2.11
N ALA A 21 22.62 13.36 2.92
CA ALA A 21 22.57 13.19 4.37
C ALA A 21 21.18 13.52 4.94
N ARG A 22 20.74 12.72 5.91
CA ARG A 22 19.47 12.93 6.62
C ARG A 22 19.47 14.27 7.38
N ARG A 23 18.33 14.94 7.43
CA ARG A 23 18.18 16.26 8.09
C ARG A 23 16.81 16.41 8.74
N ILE A 24 16.70 17.27 9.75
CA ILE A 24 15.39 17.63 10.31
C ILE A 24 14.68 18.58 9.34
N ALA A 25 13.45 18.25 8.98
CA ALA A 25 12.59 19.10 8.15
C ALA A 25 11.11 18.80 8.40
N ASP A 26 10.27 19.81 8.17
CA ASP A 26 8.83 19.62 8.04
C ASP A 26 8.48 19.45 6.55
N ILE A 27 7.41 18.70 6.28
CA ILE A 27 6.87 18.47 4.94
C ILE A 27 5.47 19.05 4.88
N GLY A 28 5.24 19.98 3.96
CA GLY A 28 3.92 20.56 3.69
C GLY A 28 3.29 19.91 2.46
N VAL A 29 2.10 19.36 2.61
CA VAL A 29 1.32 18.69 1.56
C VAL A 29 0.09 19.51 1.22
N ARG A 30 -0.24 19.58 -0.08
CA ARG A 30 -1.51 20.11 -0.59
C ARG A 30 -2.03 19.18 -1.68
N GLY A 31 -3.23 18.66 -1.50
CA GLY A 31 -3.83 17.63 -2.34
C GLY A 31 -2.92 16.41 -2.42
N ASP A 32 -2.49 16.08 -3.63
CA ASP A 32 -1.65 14.93 -3.97
C ASP A 32 -0.15 15.27 -4.05
N LYS A 33 0.27 16.46 -3.63
CA LYS A 33 1.64 16.95 -3.82
C LYS A 33 2.30 17.44 -2.54
N ILE A 34 3.59 17.15 -2.44
CA ILE A 34 4.50 17.85 -1.55
C ILE A 34 4.75 19.24 -2.15
N VAL A 35 4.34 20.29 -1.44
CA VAL A 35 4.46 21.68 -1.89
C VAL A 35 5.53 22.46 -1.14
N TYR A 36 6.03 21.92 -0.03
CA TYR A 36 7.08 22.56 0.76
C TYR A 36 7.89 21.53 1.55
N ILE A 37 9.21 21.75 1.64
CA ILE A 37 10.13 21.01 2.50
C ILE A 37 11.02 22.03 3.22
N GLY A 38 11.00 22.02 4.54
CA GLY A 38 11.76 22.96 5.36
C GLY A 38 11.11 23.20 6.70
N LYS A 39 11.56 24.21 7.45
CA LYS A 39 10.91 24.58 8.71
C LYS A 39 9.59 25.31 8.43
N ILE A 40 8.49 24.84 9.01
CA ILE A 40 7.17 25.49 8.98
C ILE A 40 6.90 26.05 10.37
N ILE A 41 6.77 27.36 10.50
CA ILE A 41 6.55 28.03 11.80
C ILE A 41 5.07 28.37 11.97
N ASP A 42 4.42 28.79 10.88
CA ASP A 42 3.04 29.25 10.85
C ASP A 42 2.21 28.28 10.00
N TYR A 43 1.22 27.66 10.63
CA TYR A 43 0.38 26.62 10.03
C TYR A 43 -1.03 26.60 10.63
N HIS A 44 -1.53 27.77 11.00
CA HIS A 44 -2.90 27.91 11.50
C HIS A 44 -3.89 27.20 10.55
N ASP A 45 -4.76 26.37 11.13
CA ASP A 45 -5.81 25.57 10.48
C ASP A 45 -5.38 24.35 9.63
N SER A 46 -4.08 24.00 9.56
CA SER A 46 -3.63 22.76 8.89
C SER A 46 -3.64 21.54 9.82
N GLU A 47 -4.05 20.37 9.31
CA GLU A 47 -3.81 19.11 10.01
C GLU A 47 -2.30 18.85 10.09
N PHE A 48 -1.83 18.30 11.22
CA PHE A 48 -0.42 17.95 11.35
C PHE A 48 -0.20 16.61 12.06
N ILE A 49 0.91 15.98 11.69
CA ILE A 49 1.46 14.77 12.29
C ILE A 49 2.80 15.16 12.93
N ASP A 50 2.99 14.86 14.21
CA ASP A 50 4.29 14.98 14.87
C ASP A 50 5.14 13.72 14.60
N ALA A 51 6.19 13.88 13.80
CA ALA A 51 7.13 12.82 13.45
C ALA A 51 8.45 12.93 14.24
N THR A 52 8.42 13.56 15.42
CA THR A 52 9.59 13.65 16.31
C THR A 52 10.13 12.25 16.63
N GLY A 53 11.42 12.04 16.36
CA GLY A 53 12.09 10.74 16.56
C GLY A 53 11.83 9.72 15.44
N CYS A 54 11.00 10.06 14.45
CA CYS A 54 10.71 9.20 13.30
C CYS A 54 11.53 9.62 12.07
N ILE A 55 11.70 8.66 11.15
CA ILE A 55 12.18 8.93 9.80
C ILE A 55 10.98 9.31 8.93
N VAL A 56 11.14 10.34 8.11
CA VAL A 56 10.21 10.67 7.02
C VAL A 56 10.93 10.40 5.71
N ALA A 57 10.37 9.54 4.87
CA ALA A 57 10.96 9.13 3.61
C ALA A 57 9.89 9.06 2.51
N PRO A 58 10.27 9.07 1.22
CA PRO A 58 9.37 8.68 0.15
C PRO A 58 8.77 7.30 0.44
N GLY A 59 7.51 7.11 0.08
CA GLY A 59 6.89 5.80 0.14
C GLY A 59 7.67 4.78 -0.69
N PHE A 60 7.75 3.55 -0.22
CA PHE A 60 8.56 2.53 -0.90
C PHE A 60 7.91 2.07 -2.20
N ILE A 61 8.77 1.73 -3.16
CA ILE A 61 8.38 1.17 -4.46
C ILE A 61 8.78 -0.30 -4.45
N ASP A 62 7.78 -1.18 -4.38
CA ASP A 62 7.96 -2.62 -4.50
C ASP A 62 8.06 -3.00 -5.98
N ILE A 63 9.28 -3.24 -6.45
CA ILE A 63 9.55 -3.54 -7.86
C ILE A 63 9.21 -5.00 -8.23
N HIS A 64 8.87 -5.84 -7.26
CA HIS A 64 8.65 -7.27 -7.48
C HIS A 64 7.45 -7.78 -6.71
N SER A 65 6.27 -7.42 -7.18
CA SER A 65 5.01 -7.85 -6.58
C SER A 65 4.26 -8.88 -7.43
N HIS A 66 3.43 -9.65 -6.73
CA HIS A 66 2.45 -10.59 -7.27
C HIS A 66 1.02 -10.22 -6.85
N SER A 67 0.79 -8.94 -6.55
CA SER A 67 -0.53 -8.39 -6.20
C SER A 67 -1.51 -8.32 -7.39
N ASP A 68 -1.11 -8.80 -8.57
CA ASP A 68 -1.84 -8.76 -9.86
C ASP A 68 -3.34 -9.07 -9.77
N PHE A 69 -3.73 -10.00 -8.88
CA PHE A 69 -5.11 -10.40 -8.66
C PHE A 69 -5.62 -10.06 -7.26
N PHE A 70 -4.72 -9.76 -6.31
CA PHE A 70 -5.09 -9.60 -4.90
C PHE A 70 -5.88 -8.32 -4.67
N TRP A 71 -5.66 -7.27 -5.47
CA TRP A 71 -6.44 -6.03 -5.39
C TRP A 71 -7.95 -6.25 -5.65
N LEU A 72 -8.33 -7.31 -6.38
CA LEU A 72 -9.74 -7.66 -6.60
C LEU A 72 -10.42 -8.25 -5.35
N VAL A 73 -9.65 -8.76 -4.39
CA VAL A 73 -10.14 -9.42 -3.18
C VAL A 73 -9.88 -8.57 -1.94
N SER A 74 -8.77 -7.84 -1.92
CA SER A 74 -8.35 -6.95 -0.84
C SER A 74 -7.82 -5.63 -1.45
N PRO A 75 -8.72 -4.71 -1.83
CA PRO A 75 -8.33 -3.46 -2.49
C PRO A 75 -7.52 -2.54 -1.57
N GLU A 76 -7.73 -2.64 -0.25
CA GLU A 76 -7.05 -1.83 0.75
C GLU A 76 -5.54 -2.12 0.84
N SER A 77 -5.08 -3.28 0.34
CA SER A 77 -3.65 -3.64 0.29
C SER A 77 -2.90 -3.46 1.63
N GLU A 78 -3.58 -3.71 2.75
CA GLU A 78 -3.08 -3.39 4.11
C GLU A 78 -1.68 -3.96 4.37
N SER A 79 -1.40 -5.17 3.90
CA SER A 79 -0.07 -5.79 4.05
C SER A 79 1.05 -4.94 3.44
N LYS A 80 0.79 -4.27 2.32
CA LYS A 80 1.76 -3.42 1.63
C LYS A 80 1.90 -2.06 2.31
N ILE A 81 0.77 -1.48 2.72
CA ILE A 81 0.74 -0.21 3.43
C ILE A 81 1.49 -0.30 4.77
N TYR A 82 1.32 -1.40 5.52
CA TYR A 82 2.03 -1.60 6.78
C TYR A 82 3.54 -1.75 6.62
N ASP A 83 4.02 -2.21 5.47
CA ASP A 83 5.44 -2.25 5.12
C ASP A 83 5.96 -0.89 4.58
N GLY A 84 5.09 0.12 4.45
CA GLY A 84 5.43 1.44 3.91
C GLY A 84 5.47 1.50 2.37
N VAL A 85 4.95 0.47 1.68
CA VAL A 85 4.86 0.44 0.22
C VAL A 85 3.71 1.33 -0.24
N THR A 86 4.01 2.22 -1.19
CA THR A 86 3.02 3.14 -1.81
C THR A 86 2.84 2.89 -3.30
N THR A 87 3.72 2.09 -3.90
CA THR A 87 3.64 1.74 -5.33
C THR A 87 4.18 0.34 -5.52
N GLU A 88 3.48 -0.45 -6.35
CA GLU A 88 3.89 -1.81 -6.71
C GLU A 88 4.05 -1.95 -8.22
N ILE A 89 5.04 -2.72 -8.65
CA ILE A 89 5.20 -3.19 -10.01
C ILE A 89 4.79 -4.67 -10.05
N CYS A 90 3.68 -4.96 -10.73
CA CYS A 90 3.13 -6.30 -10.92
C CYS A 90 3.54 -6.88 -12.30
N GLY A 91 3.09 -8.10 -12.62
CA GLY A 91 3.42 -8.75 -13.90
C GLY A 91 4.74 -9.53 -13.89
N ASN A 92 5.24 -9.88 -12.71
CA ASN A 92 6.54 -10.51 -12.52
C ASN A 92 6.51 -12.03 -12.77
N CYS A 93 7.70 -12.61 -12.98
CA CYS A 93 7.90 -14.07 -13.11
C CYS A 93 7.03 -14.74 -14.19
N GLY A 94 6.69 -14.02 -15.26
CA GLY A 94 5.84 -14.53 -16.34
C GLY A 94 4.36 -14.65 -15.97
N ILE A 95 3.94 -14.09 -14.85
CA ILE A 95 2.56 -14.08 -14.36
C ILE A 95 2.06 -12.64 -14.37
N SER A 96 0.93 -12.41 -15.03
CA SER A 96 0.26 -11.11 -15.03
C SER A 96 -1.26 -11.26 -15.06
N ALA A 97 -1.96 -10.19 -14.67
CA ALA A 97 -3.42 -10.12 -14.80
C ALA A 97 -3.87 -10.19 -16.26
N PHE A 98 -3.15 -9.51 -17.15
CA PHE A 98 -3.42 -9.46 -18.59
C PHE A 98 -2.13 -9.08 -19.35
N PRO A 99 -2.05 -9.37 -20.67
CA PRO A 99 -2.99 -10.18 -21.45
C PRO A 99 -2.78 -11.69 -21.23
N LEU A 100 -3.87 -12.43 -21.02
CA LEU A 100 -3.85 -13.89 -21.05
C LEU A 100 -4.12 -14.38 -22.48
N LYS A 101 -3.12 -14.98 -23.14
CA LYS A 101 -3.23 -15.46 -24.53
C LYS A 101 -2.63 -16.86 -24.69
N GLY A 102 -3.09 -17.58 -25.73
CA GLY A 102 -2.56 -18.90 -26.11
C GLY A 102 -2.60 -19.92 -24.97
N GLN A 103 -1.52 -20.70 -24.84
CA GLN A 103 -1.40 -21.75 -23.82
C GLN A 103 -1.57 -21.25 -22.38
N LEU A 104 -1.20 -20.00 -22.06
CA LEU A 104 -1.40 -19.43 -20.73
C LEU A 104 -2.88 -19.29 -20.36
N LEU A 105 -3.74 -18.92 -21.32
CA LEU A 105 -5.18 -18.84 -21.10
C LEU A 105 -5.79 -20.24 -20.93
N GLU A 106 -5.34 -21.21 -21.73
CA GLU A 106 -5.81 -22.60 -21.62
C GLU A 106 -5.39 -23.24 -20.29
N ASN A 107 -4.15 -22.99 -19.85
CA ASN A 107 -3.63 -23.50 -18.58
C ASN A 107 -4.36 -22.87 -17.40
N LYS A 108 -4.59 -21.54 -17.39
CA LYS A 108 -5.40 -20.89 -16.35
C LYS A 108 -6.83 -21.44 -16.30
N LYS A 109 -7.47 -21.73 -17.43
CA LYS A 109 -8.80 -22.39 -17.44
C LYS A 109 -8.79 -23.76 -16.78
N LYS A 110 -7.73 -24.55 -16.99
CA LYS A 110 -7.53 -25.86 -16.35
C LYS A 110 -7.19 -25.74 -14.86
N ASP A 111 -6.34 -24.79 -14.47
CA ASP A 111 -5.96 -24.54 -13.08
C ASP A 111 -7.13 -23.98 -12.25
N SER A 112 -7.96 -23.12 -12.82
CA SER A 112 -9.22 -22.69 -12.19
C SER A 112 -10.22 -23.85 -12.03
N ALA A 113 -10.11 -24.92 -12.81
CA ALA A 113 -10.93 -26.11 -12.63
C ALA A 113 -10.37 -27.07 -11.56
N ASN A 114 -9.05 -27.08 -11.33
CA ASN A 114 -8.36 -28.03 -10.45
C ASN A 114 -7.70 -27.43 -9.19
N SER A 115 -7.83 -26.13 -8.94
CA SER A 115 -7.03 -25.48 -7.90
C SER A 115 -7.49 -25.82 -6.48
N ILE A 116 -6.57 -26.41 -5.72
CA ILE A 116 -6.58 -26.56 -4.27
C ILE A 116 -7.08 -25.30 -3.54
N TRP A 117 -6.84 -24.11 -4.08
CA TRP A 117 -7.34 -22.83 -3.56
C TRP A 117 -8.87 -22.70 -3.55
N ILE A 118 -9.59 -23.30 -4.50
CA ILE A 118 -11.07 -23.36 -4.48
C ILE A 118 -11.54 -24.27 -3.36
N LEU A 119 -10.85 -25.39 -3.14
CA LEU A 119 -11.16 -26.33 -2.06
C LEU A 119 -10.86 -25.72 -0.69
N ILE A 120 -9.69 -25.09 -0.52
CA ILE A 120 -9.31 -24.34 0.68
C ILE A 120 -10.28 -23.18 0.91
N GLY A 121 -10.63 -22.43 -0.12
CA GLY A 121 -11.62 -21.35 -0.03
C GLY A 121 -13.02 -21.85 0.35
N LYS A 122 -13.45 -23.03 -0.14
CA LYS A 122 -14.70 -23.68 0.30
C LYS A 122 -14.60 -24.13 1.76
N LEU A 123 -13.49 -24.73 2.17
CA LEU A 123 -13.26 -25.17 3.55
C LEU A 123 -13.26 -24.00 4.53
N LEU A 124 -12.54 -22.91 4.23
CA LEU A 124 -12.50 -21.70 5.06
C LEU A 124 -13.87 -21.03 5.17
N ARG A 125 -14.62 -20.92 4.06
CA ARG A 125 -15.99 -20.39 4.09
C ARG A 125 -16.94 -21.26 4.94
N ASN A 126 -16.80 -22.58 4.89
CA ASN A 126 -17.59 -23.49 5.71
C ASN A 126 -17.20 -23.38 7.19
N PHE A 127 -15.90 -23.33 7.50
CA PHE A 127 -15.40 -23.15 8.87
C PHE A 127 -15.88 -21.84 9.50
N LEU A 128 -15.82 -20.73 8.76
CA LEU A 128 -16.31 -19.43 9.24
C LEU A 128 -17.82 -19.44 9.47
N LYS A 129 -18.61 -20.12 8.62
CA LYS A 129 -20.07 -20.28 8.84
C LYS A 129 -20.37 -21.10 10.09
N GLU A 130 -19.62 -22.16 10.36
CA GLU A 130 -19.79 -22.96 11.59
C GLU A 130 -19.45 -22.18 12.86
N GLN A 131 -18.39 -21.37 12.83
CA GLN A 131 -18.01 -20.48 13.95
C GLN A 131 -19.06 -19.40 14.22
N THR A 132 -19.67 -18.85 13.16
CA THR A 132 -20.71 -17.82 13.27
C THR A 132 -22.02 -18.41 13.82
N THR A 133 -22.34 -19.66 13.46
CA THR A 133 -23.56 -20.36 13.92
C THR A 133 -23.45 -20.80 15.39
N ARG A 134 -22.23 -21.09 15.89
CA ARG A 134 -22.00 -21.44 17.31
C ARG A 134 -21.96 -20.25 18.27
N ARG A 135 -21.97 -19.01 17.79
CA ARG A 135 -22.02 -17.79 18.63
C ARG A 135 -23.43 -17.24 18.88
N VAL A 136 -24.48 -17.90 18.36
CA VAL A 136 -25.88 -17.48 18.49
C VAL A 136 -26.72 -18.51 19.27
N LEU A 137 -26.08 -19.35 20.09
CA LEU A 137 -26.73 -20.20 21.09
C LEU A 137 -26.15 -19.90 22.48
#